data_AF-A0AAD5BY68-F1
#
_entry.id   AF-A0AAD5BY68-F1
#
_cell.length_a   1.000
_cell.length_b   1.000
_cell.length_c   1.000
_cell.angle_alpha   90.00
_cell.angle_beta   90.00
_cell.angle_gamma   90.00
#
_symmetry.space_group_name_H-M   'P 1'
#
loop_
_entity.id
_entity.type
_entity.pdbx_description
1 polymer ?
#
loop_
_entity_poly.entity_id
_entity_poly.type
_entity_poly.pdbx_seq_one_letter_code
_entity_poly.pdbx_strand_id
1 'polypeptide(L)'
;MVLFTHTIPHPFLRRANRRRFQMTSGIDVDQLHQDLIDMSLHSGQKNGWEVKGYITGDGSRRDWATWGQSAAKKNGGVGDNLGEVDDENGDEAADGSEDELVSDDYDSDDSQKSHDSRKKNPWLAEFFGTLDDLTADQINEPARQWHCPACRNGPGSIYWYRGMKSFLTHVKTKGTRRPKLHRDFSELLDEELCRRGAVVVPAGEAYGRWKGLDKEFEDREIVWPPMVIVMNTQLEQDENGKWAGIGTQELIEYFDSYEAMRARNSFGPEGHTGMSVLIFDTSTVGYLNAERLSNHFSRQGLDKNAWNHNPNLFSPDGKRQLYGFMATKQDLDILNQHSPGKLKLKFELASYQEKVVDQLKNMSEDSQELIWYKKKIAKQERSLKAVEEAFWLVSQKLRKLEEENKIVRQRSQEYHEQSKEEMDSQEKFFKDQLKVIQDARDSHKKQSEKSCAVADARQRKKVEEHTLKPQTKGMEEERERMKTLHEKELAEMKNKHETDDSEVETSKS
;
A
#
# COMPACT_ATOMS: atom_id res chain seq x y z
N MET A 1 -69.91 -38.00 0.17
CA MET A 1 -69.23 -36.73 0.51
C MET A 1 -67.97 -37.10 1.27
N VAL A 2 -66.84 -37.25 0.57
CA VAL A 2 -65.81 -36.23 0.33
C VAL A 2 -64.93 -36.01 1.57
N LEU A 3 -63.82 -36.75 1.58
CA LEU A 3 -62.42 -36.33 1.73
C LEU A 3 -62.14 -34.95 2.33
N PHE A 4 -61.20 -34.86 3.29
CA PHE A 4 -59.93 -34.13 3.15
C PHE A 4 -59.14 -34.19 4.48
N THR A 5 -58.02 -34.91 4.51
CA THR A 5 -56.88 -34.60 5.38
C THR A 5 -55.61 -34.93 4.61
N HIS A 6 -54.81 -33.91 4.31
CA HIS A 6 -53.53 -34.04 3.61
C HIS A 6 -52.42 -34.47 4.58
N THR A 7 -51.73 -35.55 4.19
CA THR A 7 -50.50 -36.06 4.80
C THR A 7 -49.33 -35.61 3.92
N ILE A 8 -48.33 -34.94 4.50
CA ILE A 8 -47.05 -34.66 3.85
C ILE A 8 -45.99 -35.59 4.47
N PRO A 9 -45.31 -36.45 3.69
CA PRO A 9 -44.24 -37.30 4.21
C PRO A 9 -42.83 -36.73 3.94
N HIS A 10 -41.96 -36.88 4.94
CA HIS A 10 -40.50 -36.83 4.79
C HIS A 10 -39.97 -38.00 3.93
N PRO A 11 -38.87 -37.83 3.18
CA PRO A 11 -38.07 -38.95 2.71
C PRO A 11 -36.67 -39.00 3.33
N PHE A 12 -36.29 -40.22 3.68
CA PHE A 12 -34.97 -40.68 4.11
C PHE A 12 -34.01 -40.89 2.93
N LEU A 13 -32.73 -40.51 3.13
CA LEU A 13 -31.47 -41.04 2.60
C LEU A 13 -31.39 -41.68 1.19
N ARG A 14 -30.54 -41.10 0.32
CA ARG A 14 -29.65 -41.87 -0.56
C ARG A 14 -28.25 -41.26 -0.69
N ARG A 15 -27.27 -42.06 -0.29
CA ARG A 15 -25.84 -42.03 -0.60
C ARG A 15 -25.59 -41.71 -2.09
N ALA A 16 -24.75 -40.71 -2.36
CA ALA A 16 -24.15 -40.50 -3.69
C ALA A 16 -22.62 -40.54 -3.58
N ASN A 17 -22.02 -41.47 -4.34
CA ASN A 17 -20.59 -41.64 -4.56
C ASN A 17 -19.96 -40.36 -5.13
N ARG A 18 -19.05 -39.70 -4.39
CA ARG A 18 -18.11 -38.73 -4.96
C ARG A 18 -16.94 -39.50 -5.58
N ARG A 19 -17.02 -39.78 -6.89
CA ARG A 19 -15.84 -40.12 -7.69
C ARG A 19 -15.01 -38.85 -7.88
N ARG A 20 -13.78 -38.89 -7.37
CA ARG A 20 -12.70 -37.92 -7.60
C ARG A 20 -12.33 -37.96 -9.09
N PHE A 21 -12.68 -36.91 -9.84
CA PHE A 21 -12.03 -36.63 -11.12
C PHE A 21 -10.79 -35.78 -10.81
N GLN A 22 -9.61 -36.38 -10.96
CA GLN A 22 -8.36 -35.64 -11.11
C GLN A 22 -8.36 -35.08 -12.54
N MET A 23 -8.38 -33.76 -12.68
CA MET A 23 -7.90 -33.10 -13.89
C MET A 23 -6.52 -32.54 -13.58
N THR A 24 -5.51 -33.22 -14.09
CA THR A 24 -4.16 -32.69 -14.26
C THR A 24 -4.14 -31.90 -15.56
N SER A 25 -4.14 -30.57 -15.48
CA SER A 25 -3.70 -29.72 -16.58
C SER A 25 -2.92 -28.57 -15.98
N GLY A 26 -1.61 -28.80 -15.78
CA GLY A 26 -0.67 -27.72 -15.59
C GLY A 26 -0.61 -26.95 -16.91
N ILE A 27 -1.19 -25.76 -16.92
CA ILE A 27 -0.95 -24.79 -17.99
C ILE A 27 0.33 -24.07 -17.55
N ASP A 28 1.40 -24.37 -18.25
CA ASP A 28 2.68 -23.72 -18.08
C ASP A 28 2.58 -22.30 -18.66
N VAL A 29 2.61 -21.30 -17.76
CA VAL A 29 2.43 -19.89 -18.09
C VAL A 29 3.64 -19.36 -18.89
N ASP A 30 4.78 -20.03 -18.79
CA ASP A 30 5.99 -19.68 -19.52
C ASP A 30 5.91 -20.13 -20.99
N GLN A 31 5.18 -21.21 -21.30
CA GLN A 31 4.95 -21.66 -22.68
C GLN A 31 4.04 -20.70 -23.47
N LEU A 32 3.04 -20.09 -22.82
CA LEU A 32 2.18 -19.06 -23.44
C LEU A 32 2.92 -17.75 -23.70
N HIS A 33 3.94 -17.44 -22.90
CA HIS A 33 4.77 -16.26 -23.08
C HIS A 33 5.76 -16.44 -24.23
N GLN A 34 6.25 -17.67 -24.45
CA GLN A 34 7.13 -18.00 -25.57
C GLN A 34 6.39 -18.02 -26.92
N ASP A 35 5.16 -18.54 -26.95
CA ASP A 35 4.31 -18.57 -28.15
C ASP A 35 3.85 -17.15 -28.58
N LEU A 36 3.79 -16.19 -27.65
CA LEU A 36 3.54 -14.78 -27.97
C LEU A 36 4.78 -14.05 -28.51
N ILE A 37 5.98 -14.52 -28.17
CA ILE A 37 7.25 -13.93 -28.63
C ILE A 37 7.61 -14.45 -30.03
N ASP A 38 7.29 -15.71 -30.35
CA ASP A 38 7.58 -16.31 -31.67
C ASP A 38 6.62 -15.89 -32.80
N MET A 39 5.56 -15.12 -32.49
CA MET A 39 4.67 -14.52 -33.49
C MET A 39 5.16 -13.17 -34.03
N SER A 40 6.36 -12.73 -33.65
CA SER A 40 6.95 -11.48 -34.13
C SER A 40 8.22 -11.75 -34.94
N LEU A 41 8.08 -12.10 -36.23
CA LEU A 41 8.97 -11.70 -37.32
C LEU A 41 8.47 -12.28 -38.66
N HIS A 42 8.56 -11.46 -39.71
CA HIS A 42 8.25 -11.69 -41.14
C HIS A 42 6.92 -11.10 -41.65
N SER A 43 6.83 -9.78 -41.67
CA SER A 43 6.55 -9.07 -42.93
C SER A 43 6.87 -7.58 -42.77
N GLY A 44 7.97 -7.17 -43.40
CA GLY A 44 8.23 -5.76 -43.62
C GLY A 44 7.33 -5.27 -44.75
N GLN A 45 6.35 -4.42 -44.43
CA GLN A 45 5.84 -3.38 -45.31
C GLN A 45 5.01 -2.40 -44.46
N LYS A 46 5.57 -1.20 -44.26
CA LYS A 46 4.92 -0.11 -43.55
C LYS A 46 3.87 0.53 -44.47
N ASN A 47 2.59 0.32 -44.16
CA ASN A 47 1.49 1.09 -44.72
C ASN A 47 0.86 1.87 -43.55
N GLY A 48 1.30 3.11 -43.35
CA GLY A 48 0.77 3.99 -42.32
C GLY A 48 -0.53 4.65 -42.79
N TRP A 49 -1.63 4.43 -42.07
CA TRP A 49 -2.78 5.33 -42.07
C TRP A 49 -2.91 5.93 -40.67
N GLU A 50 -2.63 7.21 -40.56
CA GLU A 50 -2.79 8.03 -39.37
C GLU A 50 -4.19 8.68 -39.43
N VAL A 51 -5.05 8.40 -38.45
CA VAL A 51 -6.38 9.01 -38.37
C VAL A 51 -6.26 10.39 -37.73
N LYS A 52 -6.26 11.43 -38.57
CA LYS A 52 -6.35 12.84 -38.16
C LYS A 52 -7.82 13.21 -37.93
N GLY A 53 -8.23 13.31 -36.67
CA GLY A 53 -9.58 13.70 -36.28
C GLY A 53 -9.78 15.21 -36.39
N TYR A 54 -10.68 15.65 -37.27
CA TYR A 54 -11.16 17.03 -37.33
C TYR A 54 -12.26 17.24 -36.28
N ILE A 55 -11.98 18.08 -35.28
CA ILE A 55 -12.97 18.56 -34.32
C ILE A 55 -13.68 19.76 -34.95
N THR A 56 -14.95 19.59 -35.30
CA THR A 56 -15.88 20.71 -35.50
C THR A 56 -16.38 21.12 -34.12
N GLY A 57 -16.08 22.37 -33.75
CA GLY A 57 -16.55 22.96 -32.51
C GLY A 57 -17.96 23.51 -32.66
N ASP A 58 -18.82 23.15 -31.72
CA ASP A 58 -19.84 24.04 -31.21
C ASP A 58 -19.75 24.08 -29.67
N GLY A 59 -19.72 25.30 -29.16
CA GLY A 59 -19.35 25.59 -27.79
C GLY A 59 -20.51 25.37 -26.82
N SER A 60 -20.17 24.98 -25.60
CA SER A 60 -20.55 25.70 -24.36
C SER A 60 -20.36 24.79 -23.15
N ARG A 61 -19.28 25.02 -22.37
CA ARG A 61 -19.36 25.30 -20.93
C ARG A 61 -17.98 25.32 -20.24
N ARG A 62 -17.59 26.56 -19.90
CA ARG A 62 -17.00 27.02 -18.63
C ARG A 62 -15.80 26.26 -18.04
N ASP A 63 -14.68 26.98 -18.12
CA ASP A 63 -13.51 26.91 -17.24
C ASP A 63 -13.87 26.79 -15.75
N TRP A 64 -13.11 25.94 -15.06
CA TRP A 64 -12.59 26.27 -13.73
C TRP A 64 -11.35 25.42 -13.44
N ALA A 65 -10.20 26.09 -13.43
CA ALA A 65 -9.02 25.63 -12.74
C ALA A 65 -9.11 26.11 -11.29
N THR A 66 -9.00 25.15 -10.37
CA THR A 66 -8.29 25.29 -9.09
C THR A 66 -8.92 26.25 -8.05
N TRP A 67 -8.41 26.17 -6.82
CA TRP A 67 -8.91 26.66 -5.53
C TRP A 67 -9.89 25.68 -4.89
N GLY A 68 -9.59 25.06 -3.76
CA GLY A 68 -8.77 25.56 -2.67
C GLY A 68 -9.63 25.56 -1.41
N GLN A 69 -9.03 25.10 -0.33
CA GLN A 69 -9.63 24.73 0.94
C GLN A 69 -10.50 25.83 1.59
N SER A 70 -11.40 25.33 2.43
CA SER A 70 -12.17 26.03 3.46
C SER A 70 -11.40 27.17 4.13
N ALA A 71 -11.93 28.38 4.01
CA ALA A 71 -11.58 29.49 4.88
C ALA A 71 -12.55 29.52 6.08
N ALA A 72 -12.01 29.29 7.27
CA ALA A 72 -12.47 29.96 8.48
C ALA A 72 -11.34 30.86 8.99
N LYS A 73 -11.58 32.17 8.89
CA LYS A 73 -10.78 33.30 9.33
C LYS A 73 -10.44 33.26 10.83
N LYS A 74 -9.19 33.59 11.16
CA LYS A 74 -8.78 34.81 11.91
C LYS A 74 -7.24 34.91 11.82
N ASN A 75 -6.72 35.90 11.09
CA ASN A 75 -6.09 37.13 11.60
C ASN A 75 -4.96 36.79 12.57
N GLY A 76 -3.67 37.00 12.31
CA GLY A 76 -2.93 38.07 11.63
C GLY A 76 -1.64 38.23 12.44
N GLY A 77 -0.49 38.66 11.97
CA GLY A 77 0.00 39.02 10.66
C GLY A 77 1.53 39.14 10.76
N VAL A 78 2.15 39.35 9.60
CA VAL A 78 3.47 39.95 9.38
C VAL A 78 4.65 39.22 10.04
N GLY A 79 5.30 38.40 9.22
CA GLY A 79 6.68 38.00 9.46
C GLY A 79 7.65 39.09 9.03
N ASP A 80 8.89 38.95 9.48
CA ASP A 80 10.05 39.23 8.63
C ASP A 80 11.17 38.26 8.98
N ASN A 81 11.94 37.97 7.95
CA ASN A 81 13.00 36.99 7.84
C ASN A 81 14.35 37.69 8.03
N LEU A 82 15.41 36.88 8.22
CA LEU A 82 16.85 37.21 8.08
C LEU A 82 17.57 37.82 9.28
N GLY A 83 18.75 37.26 9.57
CA GLY A 83 19.82 37.96 10.28
C GLY A 83 20.63 37.07 11.21
N GLU A 84 21.55 36.30 10.65
CA GLU A 84 22.70 35.73 11.36
C GLU A 84 23.76 36.83 11.61
N VAL A 85 24.60 36.57 12.61
CA VAL A 85 25.96 37.09 12.90
C VAL A 85 26.19 38.43 13.65
N ASP A 86 26.94 38.24 14.75
CA ASP A 86 28.13 38.96 15.24
C ASP A 86 28.09 40.32 15.97
N ASP A 87 28.46 40.17 17.26
CA ASP A 87 29.64 40.73 17.93
C ASP A 87 29.69 42.16 18.50
N GLU A 88 30.27 42.14 19.70
CA GLU A 88 31.03 43.19 20.39
C GLU A 88 30.30 44.47 20.81
N ASN A 89 30.19 44.67 22.13
CA ASN A 89 31.00 45.68 22.79
C ASN A 89 31.00 45.54 24.31
N GLY A 90 32.09 46.05 24.91
CA GLY A 90 32.36 46.16 26.35
C GLY A 90 31.23 46.85 27.11
N ASP A 91 31.26 46.85 28.43
CA ASP A 91 32.12 47.80 29.13
C ASP A 91 32.54 47.30 30.53
N GLU A 92 33.79 47.58 30.88
CA GLU A 92 34.32 47.51 32.24
C GLU A 92 33.71 48.60 33.12
N ALA A 93 33.36 48.25 34.37
CA ALA A 93 33.41 49.21 35.47
C ALA A 93 33.68 48.47 36.79
N ALA A 94 34.81 48.85 37.38
CA ALA A 94 35.32 48.45 38.68
C ALA A 94 34.38 48.80 39.85
N ASP A 95 34.46 48.03 40.94
CA ASP A 95 34.79 48.60 42.25
C ASP A 95 35.26 47.49 43.21
N GLY A 96 36.33 47.79 43.95
CA GLY A 96 36.97 46.89 44.90
C GLY A 96 36.27 46.89 46.25
N SER A 97 36.24 45.71 46.87
CA SER A 97 36.18 45.61 48.33
C SER A 97 37.00 44.40 48.73
N GLU A 98 38.27 44.67 48.94
CA GLU A 98 39.14 43.95 49.86
C GLU A 98 38.49 43.92 51.25
N ASP A 99 38.21 42.74 51.79
CA ASP A 99 38.31 42.49 53.23
C ASP A 99 38.23 41.01 53.60
N GLU A 100 39.20 40.62 54.43
CA GLU A 100 39.30 39.45 55.31
C GLU A 100 39.15 38.04 54.73
N LEU A 101 40.34 37.46 54.48
CA LEU A 101 40.60 36.03 54.55
C LEU A 101 40.14 35.45 55.90
N VAL A 102 38.94 34.88 55.94
CA VAL A 102 38.65 33.81 56.89
C VAL A 102 39.03 32.50 56.21
N SER A 103 40.18 31.95 56.58
CA SER A 103 40.58 30.59 56.24
C SER A 103 39.53 29.63 56.79
N ASP A 104 38.64 29.15 55.92
CA ASP A 104 37.78 28.02 56.23
C ASP A 104 38.59 26.77 55.84
N ASP A 105 38.94 25.95 56.84
CA ASP A 105 39.60 24.65 56.71
C ASP A 105 38.66 23.63 56.04
N TYR A 106 38.18 23.96 54.85
CA TYR A 106 37.37 23.10 54.01
C TYR A 106 38.30 22.28 53.12
N ASP A 107 39.09 21.44 53.78
CA ASP A 107 39.97 20.47 53.13
C ASP A 107 39.09 19.39 52.48
N SER A 108 39.03 19.40 51.14
CA SER A 108 38.34 18.35 50.41
C SER A 108 39.02 18.09 49.07
N ASP A 109 39.88 17.09 49.11
CA ASP A 109 40.33 16.26 48.00
C ASP A 109 39.15 15.89 47.07
N ASP A 110 39.28 16.22 45.79
CA ASP A 110 38.21 16.28 44.78
C ASP A 110 37.96 14.88 44.16
N SER A 111 37.67 13.90 45.01
CA SER A 111 37.14 12.59 44.59
C SER A 111 35.61 12.63 44.62
N GLN A 112 34.95 11.98 43.65
CA GLN A 112 33.49 11.88 43.55
C GLN A 112 32.90 11.17 44.78
N LYS A 113 32.64 11.93 45.86
CA LYS A 113 31.98 11.43 47.08
C LYS A 113 30.54 11.05 46.74
N SER A 114 30.12 9.85 47.13
CA SER A 114 28.74 9.39 46.97
C SER A 114 27.75 10.32 47.70
N HIS A 115 26.51 10.39 47.21
CA HIS A 115 25.47 11.28 47.74
C HIS A 115 25.33 11.21 49.28
N ASP A 116 25.28 10.00 49.85
CA ASP A 116 25.15 9.80 51.30
C ASP A 116 26.39 10.23 52.09
N SER A 117 27.57 10.19 51.46
CA SER A 117 28.82 10.66 52.07
C SER A 117 28.85 12.20 52.13
N ARG A 118 28.26 12.89 51.14
CA ARG A 118 28.13 14.35 51.13
C ARG A 118 27.14 14.84 52.20
N LYS A 119 26.05 14.10 52.48
CA LYS A 119 25.10 14.41 53.57
C LYS A 119 25.75 14.43 54.96
N LYS A 120 26.75 13.56 55.18
CA LYS A 120 27.45 13.40 56.46
C LYS A 120 28.48 14.51 56.75
N ASN A 121 28.59 15.51 55.88
CA ASN A 121 29.44 16.65 56.13
C ASN A 121 29.06 17.32 57.46
N PRO A 122 30.03 17.66 58.35
CA PRO A 122 29.75 18.26 59.66
C PRO A 122 28.82 19.48 59.62
N TRP A 123 28.85 20.25 58.53
CA TRP A 123 28.01 21.43 58.34
C TRP A 123 26.57 21.13 57.91
N LEU A 124 26.33 19.98 57.28
CA LEU A 124 25.04 19.64 56.65
C LEU A 124 24.32 18.47 57.35
N ALA A 125 25.04 17.65 58.12
CA ALA A 125 24.53 16.43 58.73
C ALA A 125 23.35 16.67 59.69
N GLU A 126 23.41 17.74 60.49
CA GLU A 126 22.32 18.11 61.41
C GLU A 126 21.03 18.43 60.64
N PHE A 127 21.14 19.20 59.54
CA PHE A 127 20.01 19.54 58.70
C PHE A 127 19.42 18.32 58.01
N PHE A 128 20.25 17.49 57.37
CA PHE A 128 19.75 16.32 56.68
C PHE A 128 19.20 15.27 57.64
N GLY A 129 19.73 15.14 58.86
CA GLY A 129 19.11 14.33 59.91
C GLY A 129 17.69 14.80 60.26
N THR A 130 17.50 16.11 60.44
CA THR A 130 16.15 16.65 60.67
C THR A 130 15.23 16.53 59.46
N LEU A 131 15.78 16.57 58.24
CA LEU A 131 15.03 16.37 57.02
C LEU A 131 14.61 14.90 56.88
N ASP A 132 15.47 13.97 57.26
CA ASP A 132 15.27 12.51 57.23
C ASP A 132 14.02 12.09 58.03
N ASP A 133 13.72 12.78 59.13
CA ASP A 133 12.57 12.52 60.01
C ASP A 133 11.23 13.09 59.51
N LEU A 134 11.23 13.92 58.45
CA LEU A 134 10.03 14.62 57.96
C LEU A 134 9.42 13.96 56.72
N THR A 135 8.08 13.92 56.65
CA THR A 135 7.34 13.52 55.45
C THR A 135 7.27 14.64 54.41
N ALA A 136 6.97 14.31 53.14
CA ALA A 136 6.88 15.29 52.06
C ALA A 136 5.90 16.45 52.35
N ASP A 137 4.77 16.16 53.01
CA ASP A 137 3.77 17.16 53.40
C ASP A 137 4.27 18.08 54.52
N GLN A 138 5.00 17.53 55.50
CA GLN A 138 5.60 18.30 56.58
C GLN A 138 6.74 19.19 56.08
N ILE A 139 7.51 18.72 55.10
CA ILE A 139 8.59 19.49 54.46
C ILE A 139 8.01 20.73 53.74
N ASN A 140 6.86 20.58 53.09
CA ASN A 140 6.21 21.62 52.31
C ASN A 140 5.24 22.52 53.09
N GLU A 141 5.16 22.33 54.41
CA GLU A 141 4.30 23.11 55.28
C GLU A 141 4.65 24.63 55.21
N PRO A 142 3.71 25.51 54.81
CA PRO A 142 4.00 26.92 54.56
C PRO A 142 4.33 27.71 55.82
N ALA A 143 3.97 27.21 57.00
CA ALA A 143 4.30 27.80 58.29
C ALA A 143 5.70 27.39 58.79
N ARG A 144 6.27 26.29 58.28
CA ARG A 144 7.56 25.77 58.72
C ARG A 144 8.68 26.73 58.35
N GLN A 145 9.62 26.89 59.27
CA GLN A 145 10.77 27.76 59.12
C GLN A 145 12.03 26.93 58.97
N TRP A 146 12.88 27.31 58.01
CA TRP A 146 14.13 26.62 57.69
C TRP A 146 15.32 27.53 57.94
N HIS A 147 16.38 27.00 58.55
CA HIS A 147 17.64 27.71 58.73
C HIS A 147 18.68 27.15 57.74
N CYS A 148 19.45 28.02 57.09
CA CYS A 148 20.50 27.58 56.16
C CYS A 148 21.78 27.22 56.92
N PRO A 149 22.22 25.95 56.91
CA PRO A 149 23.41 25.53 57.65
C PRO A 149 24.69 26.22 57.17
N ALA A 150 24.75 26.56 55.87
CA ALA A 150 25.88 27.26 55.27
C ALA A 150 26.03 28.72 55.73
N CYS A 151 24.95 29.34 56.23
CA CYS A 151 24.92 30.74 56.70
C CYS A 151 25.08 30.90 58.23
N ARG A 152 25.24 29.82 58.99
CA ARG A 152 25.30 29.86 60.47
C ARG A 152 26.45 30.80 60.94
N ASN A 153 26.17 31.63 61.95
CA ASN A 153 27.12 32.54 62.63
C ASN A 153 27.73 33.67 61.76
N GLY A 154 26.93 34.46 61.04
CA GLY A 154 27.41 35.58 60.20
C GLY A 154 26.67 36.89 60.42
N PRO A 155 27.29 38.05 60.15
CA PRO A 155 26.60 39.34 60.18
C PRO A 155 25.45 39.36 59.15
N GLY A 156 24.23 39.73 59.56
CA GLY A 156 23.06 39.75 58.68
C GLY A 156 22.45 38.37 58.38
N SER A 157 22.69 37.35 59.22
CA SER A 157 22.00 36.07 59.09
C SER A 157 20.49 36.24 59.30
N ILE A 158 19.70 36.14 58.24
CA ILE A 158 18.26 35.89 58.37
C ILE A 158 18.15 34.49 58.99
N TYR A 159 17.72 34.46 60.24
CA TYR A 159 17.75 33.23 61.04
C TYR A 159 16.77 32.16 60.53
N TRP A 160 15.73 32.54 59.77
CA TRP A 160 14.64 31.63 59.42
C TRP A 160 13.94 32.01 58.10
N TYR A 161 13.85 31.06 57.17
CA TYR A 161 13.11 31.16 55.91
C TYR A 161 11.76 30.47 56.03
N ARG A 162 10.67 31.18 55.76
CA ARG A 162 9.31 30.64 55.87
C ARG A 162 8.94 29.85 54.61
N GLY A 163 8.72 28.55 54.77
CA GLY A 163 8.39 27.61 53.69
C GLY A 163 9.60 27.19 52.85
N MET A 164 9.52 25.99 52.26
CA MET A 164 10.62 25.37 51.50
C MET A 164 11.03 26.20 50.27
N LYS A 165 10.09 26.88 49.62
CA LYS A 165 10.36 27.69 48.43
C LYS A 165 11.29 28.88 48.70
N SER A 166 11.04 29.64 49.76
CA SER A 166 11.89 30.80 50.11
C SER A 166 13.29 30.35 50.55
N PHE A 167 13.35 29.19 51.21
CA PHE A 167 14.59 28.54 51.60
C PHE A 167 15.43 28.09 50.39
N LEU A 168 14.83 27.37 49.44
CA LEU A 168 15.49 26.95 48.19
C LEU A 168 16.02 28.15 47.39
N THR A 169 15.22 29.20 47.25
CA THR A 169 15.67 30.41 46.53
C THR A 169 16.90 31.03 47.20
N HIS A 170 16.94 31.06 48.53
CA HIS A 170 18.10 31.56 49.25
C HIS A 170 19.34 30.70 49.04
N VAL A 171 19.20 29.38 49.18
CA VAL A 171 20.33 28.45 49.03
C VAL A 171 20.94 28.54 47.63
N LYS A 172 20.11 28.75 46.59
CA LYS A 172 20.55 28.88 45.18
C LYS A 172 21.14 30.25 44.83
N THR A 173 20.72 31.32 45.49
CA THR A 173 21.08 32.70 45.08
C THR A 173 22.15 33.36 45.94
N LYS A 174 22.35 32.92 47.19
CA LYS A 174 23.31 33.56 48.09
C LYS A 174 24.69 32.91 47.98
N GLY A 175 25.64 33.64 47.37
CA GLY A 175 27.02 33.19 47.14
C GLY A 175 28.10 33.99 47.88
N THR A 176 27.75 34.94 48.75
CA THR A 176 28.75 35.85 49.34
C THR A 176 29.58 35.24 50.47
N ARG A 177 29.08 34.20 51.15
CA ARG A 177 29.81 33.49 52.21
C ARG A 177 29.74 31.99 51.97
N ARG A 178 30.89 31.32 52.00
CA ARG A 178 31.03 29.87 51.72
C ARG A 178 30.29 29.43 50.43
N PRO A 179 30.57 30.06 49.27
CA PRO A 179 29.87 29.77 48.01
C PRO A 179 29.92 28.29 47.62
N LYS A 180 31.04 27.61 47.90
CA LYS A 180 31.20 26.18 47.62
C LYS A 180 30.24 25.32 48.46
N LEU A 181 30.09 25.62 49.76
CA LEU A 181 29.15 24.92 50.64
C LEU A 181 27.69 25.20 50.24
N HIS A 182 27.36 26.42 49.81
CA HIS A 182 26.04 26.74 49.27
C HIS A 182 25.74 25.98 47.98
N ARG A 183 26.72 25.87 47.07
CA ARG A 183 26.59 25.08 45.83
C ARG A 183 26.35 23.61 46.14
N ASP A 184 27.21 23.00 46.96
CA ASP A 184 27.08 21.59 47.38
C ASP A 184 25.76 21.32 48.10
N PHE A 185 25.36 22.22 49.00
CA PHE A 185 24.10 22.09 49.73
C PHE A 185 22.89 22.23 48.80
N SER A 186 22.95 23.10 47.79
CA SER A 186 21.85 23.29 46.83
C SER A 186 21.57 22.03 46.01
N GLU A 187 22.63 21.39 45.52
CA GLU A 187 22.53 20.16 44.73
C GLU A 187 21.97 19.01 45.56
N LEU A 188 22.49 18.82 46.77
CA LEU A 188 22.04 17.76 47.68
C LEU A 188 20.59 17.97 48.15
N LEU A 189 20.22 19.20 48.44
CA LEU A 189 18.87 19.54 48.85
C LEU A 189 17.87 19.32 47.71
N ASP A 190 18.20 19.74 46.48
CA ASP A 190 17.36 19.48 45.31
C ASP A 190 17.18 17.96 45.09
N GLU A 191 18.25 17.17 45.18
CA GLU A 191 18.20 15.72 44.99
C GLU A 191 17.39 15.00 46.08
N GLU A 192 17.50 15.41 47.34
CA GLU A 192 16.70 14.87 48.45
C GLU A 192 15.21 15.22 48.34
N LEU A 193 14.89 16.46 47.98
CA LEU A 193 13.51 16.86 47.76
C LEU A 193 12.91 16.10 46.56
N CYS A 194 13.71 15.83 45.52
CA CYS A 194 13.31 14.97 44.39
C CYS A 194 13.00 13.55 44.83
N ARG A 195 13.90 12.90 45.59
CA ARG A 195 13.67 11.51 46.06
C ARG A 195 12.45 11.37 46.96
N ARG A 196 12.16 12.40 47.76
CA ARG A 196 11.04 12.41 48.71
C ARG A 196 9.71 12.85 48.11
N GLY A 197 9.70 13.28 46.84
CA GLY A 197 8.52 13.88 46.23
C GLY A 197 8.10 15.22 46.86
N ALA A 198 9.03 15.89 47.55
CA ALA A 198 8.79 17.17 48.21
C ALA A 198 9.13 18.38 47.31
N VAL A 199 9.49 18.16 46.04
CA VAL A 199 9.78 19.23 45.08
C VAL A 199 8.53 20.05 44.80
N VAL A 200 8.50 21.28 45.29
CA VAL A 200 7.51 22.27 44.89
C VAL A 200 7.95 22.87 43.55
N VAL A 201 7.60 22.19 42.45
CA VAL A 201 7.78 22.77 41.10
C VAL A 201 6.87 24.01 41.01
N PRO A 202 7.41 25.21 40.71
CA PRO A 202 6.58 26.40 40.52
C PRO A 202 5.50 26.12 39.47
N ALA A 203 4.25 26.51 39.75
CA ALA A 203 3.15 26.44 38.78
C ALA A 203 3.54 27.27 37.55
N GLY A 204 3.93 26.58 36.47
CA GLY A 204 4.53 27.17 35.27
C GLY A 204 5.65 26.32 34.67
N GLU A 205 6.52 25.73 35.50
CA GLU A 205 7.67 24.96 35.00
C GLU A 205 7.35 23.47 34.77
N ALA A 206 6.21 22.96 35.24
CA ALA A 206 5.80 21.57 35.00
C ALA A 206 5.18 21.36 33.60
N TYR A 207 4.75 22.42 32.93
CA TYR A 207 4.13 22.32 31.61
C TYR A 207 5.17 21.93 30.56
N GLY A 208 4.97 20.80 29.89
CA GLY A 208 5.81 20.32 28.79
C GLY A 208 6.97 19.40 29.18
N ARG A 209 7.19 19.14 30.49
CA ARG A 209 8.20 18.16 30.94
C ARG A 209 7.58 16.77 31.08
N TRP A 210 7.61 16.00 30.00
CA TRP A 210 7.14 14.61 29.97
C TRP A 210 8.30 13.67 30.29
N LYS A 211 8.18 12.90 31.37
CA LYS A 211 9.03 11.72 31.55
C LYS A 211 8.49 10.62 30.64
N GLY A 212 9.21 10.33 29.56
CA GLY A 212 8.91 9.20 28.67
C GLY A 212 9.19 7.87 29.36
N LEU A 213 8.78 6.77 28.71
CA LEU A 213 9.16 5.42 29.13
C LEU A 213 10.67 5.22 28.92
N ASP A 214 11.26 4.34 29.73
CA ASP A 214 12.66 3.97 29.57
C ASP A 214 12.86 3.36 28.17
N LYS A 215 13.84 3.86 27.43
CA LYS A 215 14.09 3.48 26.03
C LYS A 215 14.67 2.07 25.90
N GLU A 216 15.19 1.52 26.99
CA GLU A 216 15.85 0.21 27.08
C GLU A 216 14.88 -0.80 27.69
N PHE A 217 13.72 -1.00 27.04
CA PHE A 217 12.86 -2.11 27.40
C PHE A 217 13.49 -3.41 26.86
N GLU A 218 14.05 -4.21 27.76
CA GLU A 218 14.55 -5.54 27.42
C GLU A 218 13.40 -6.39 26.89
N ASP A 219 13.62 -7.06 25.75
CA ASP A 219 12.62 -7.95 25.19
C ASP A 219 12.34 -9.12 26.14
N ARG A 220 11.08 -9.58 26.14
CA ARG A 220 10.64 -10.66 27.02
C ARG A 220 10.68 -12.01 26.29
N GLU A 221 11.27 -13.01 26.94
CA GLU A 221 11.21 -14.38 26.46
C GLU A 221 9.80 -14.96 26.64
N ILE A 222 9.28 -15.58 25.57
CA ILE A 222 8.00 -16.27 25.56
C ILE A 222 8.18 -17.73 25.15
N VAL A 223 7.25 -18.58 25.58
CA VAL A 223 7.15 -19.97 25.12
C VAL A 223 6.57 -20.01 23.71
N TRP A 224 7.19 -20.81 22.84
CA TRP A 224 6.73 -21.09 21.49
C TRP A 224 6.64 -22.61 21.22
N PRO A 225 5.57 -23.13 20.59
CA PRO A 225 4.31 -22.47 20.22
C PRO A 225 3.60 -21.79 21.41
N PRO A 226 2.70 -20.82 21.19
CA PRO A 226 1.95 -20.18 22.28
C PRO A 226 1.11 -21.20 23.03
N MET A 227 1.22 -21.20 24.36
CA MET A 227 0.57 -22.17 25.23
C MET A 227 -0.08 -21.50 26.43
N VAL A 228 -1.25 -22.00 26.82
CA VAL A 228 -1.97 -21.58 28.04
C VAL A 228 -2.08 -22.78 28.96
N ILE A 229 -1.61 -22.63 30.19
CA ILE A 229 -1.80 -23.62 31.25
C ILE A 229 -3.20 -23.43 31.83
N VAL A 230 -3.88 -24.55 32.06
CA VAL A 230 -5.17 -24.62 32.75
C VAL A 230 -5.01 -25.52 33.98
N MET A 231 -5.31 -24.97 35.16
CA MET A 231 -5.21 -25.65 36.45
C MET A 231 -6.58 -26.08 36.97
N ASN A 232 -6.57 -26.94 37.99
CA ASN A 232 -7.76 -27.55 38.60
C ASN A 232 -8.54 -28.42 37.61
N THR A 233 -7.83 -29.19 36.79
CA THR A 233 -8.42 -30.10 35.79
C THR A 233 -8.52 -31.56 36.27
N GLN A 234 -8.34 -31.80 37.58
CA GLN A 234 -8.48 -33.11 38.22
C GLN A 234 -9.94 -33.36 38.59
N LEU A 235 -10.46 -34.57 38.36
CA LEU A 235 -11.84 -34.97 38.63
C LEU A 235 -11.91 -35.93 39.82
N GLU A 236 -12.37 -37.15 39.62
CA GLU A 236 -12.52 -38.19 40.65
C GLU A 236 -11.38 -39.21 40.59
N GLN A 237 -11.18 -39.96 41.69
CA GLN A 237 -10.30 -41.12 41.68
C GLN A 237 -11.04 -42.34 41.11
N ASP A 238 -10.35 -43.11 40.29
CA ASP A 238 -10.84 -44.40 39.82
C ASP A 238 -10.79 -45.46 40.95
N GLU A 239 -11.33 -46.66 40.66
CA GLU A 239 -11.34 -47.79 41.59
C GLU A 239 -9.93 -48.22 42.05
N ASN A 240 -8.88 -47.83 41.31
CA ASN A 240 -7.48 -48.11 41.62
C ASN A 240 -6.82 -46.99 42.43
N GLY A 241 -7.57 -45.96 42.83
CA GLY A 241 -7.08 -44.79 43.57
C GLY A 241 -6.35 -43.76 42.70
N LYS A 242 -6.37 -43.89 41.37
CA LYS A 242 -5.72 -42.96 40.45
C LYS A 242 -6.67 -41.85 40.06
N TRP A 243 -6.16 -40.63 40.05
CA TRP A 243 -6.94 -39.47 39.65
C TRP A 243 -7.25 -39.46 38.14
N ALA A 244 -8.53 -39.36 37.80
CA ALA A 244 -8.99 -38.95 36.48
C ALA A 244 -8.97 -37.42 36.36
N GLY A 245 -9.05 -36.92 35.13
CA GLY A 245 -9.12 -35.48 34.86
C GLY A 245 -9.92 -35.20 33.60
N ILE A 246 -10.03 -33.91 33.27
CA ILE A 246 -10.76 -33.46 32.07
C ILE A 246 -10.23 -34.14 30.82
N GLY A 247 -11.12 -34.53 29.90
CA GLY A 247 -10.70 -35.12 28.63
C GLY A 247 -9.97 -34.10 27.76
N THR A 248 -9.02 -34.56 26.93
CA THR A 248 -8.32 -33.68 25.97
C THR A 248 -9.31 -32.99 25.02
N GLN A 249 -10.28 -33.74 24.51
CA GLN A 249 -11.30 -33.22 23.58
C GLN A 249 -12.28 -32.29 24.29
N GLU A 250 -12.71 -32.67 25.50
CA GLU A 250 -13.59 -31.87 26.35
C GLU A 250 -12.96 -30.51 26.68
N LEU A 251 -11.66 -30.47 26.98
CA LEU A 251 -10.94 -29.22 27.24
C LEU A 251 -10.89 -28.31 26.01
N ILE A 252 -10.67 -28.88 24.82
CA ILE A 252 -10.67 -28.10 23.56
C ILE A 252 -12.08 -27.55 23.30
N GLU A 253 -13.11 -28.38 23.42
CA GLU A 253 -14.52 -27.99 23.21
C GLU A 253 -14.95 -26.92 24.21
N TYR A 254 -14.48 -26.99 25.46
CA TYR A 254 -14.76 -25.98 26.48
C TYR A 254 -14.19 -24.60 26.12
N PHE A 255 -13.02 -24.56 25.45
CA PHE A 255 -12.35 -23.33 25.04
C PHE A 255 -12.39 -23.09 23.52
N ASP A 256 -13.36 -23.66 22.81
CA ASP A 256 -13.46 -23.62 21.34
C ASP A 256 -13.44 -22.18 20.78
N SER A 257 -14.03 -21.23 21.50
CA SER A 257 -14.06 -19.80 21.12
C SER A 257 -12.68 -19.12 21.04
N TYR A 258 -11.62 -19.76 21.54
CA TYR A 258 -10.24 -19.28 21.47
C TYR A 258 -9.41 -20.01 20.40
N GLU A 259 -9.99 -20.97 19.68
CA GLU A 259 -9.33 -21.65 18.55
C GLU A 259 -8.02 -22.36 18.93
N ALA A 260 -7.98 -23.00 20.10
CA ALA A 260 -6.85 -23.84 20.49
C ALA A 260 -6.75 -25.08 19.57
N MET A 261 -5.56 -25.35 19.03
CA MET A 261 -5.40 -26.46 18.09
C MET A 261 -5.33 -27.82 18.77
N ARG A 262 -4.69 -27.88 19.94
CA ARG A 262 -4.44 -29.12 20.67
C ARG A 262 -4.47 -28.87 22.16
N ALA A 263 -4.78 -29.92 22.92
CA ALA A 263 -4.64 -29.95 24.37
C ALA A 263 -3.72 -31.10 24.77
N ARG A 264 -3.05 -30.95 25.91
CA ARG A 264 -2.38 -32.06 26.60
C ARG A 264 -2.61 -31.95 28.10
N ASN A 265 -2.65 -33.10 28.75
CA ASN A 265 -2.80 -33.21 30.20
C ASN A 265 -1.51 -33.77 30.80
N SER A 266 -1.15 -33.35 32.01
CA SER A 266 -0.06 -33.97 32.76
C SER A 266 -0.55 -35.14 33.59
N PHE A 267 0.26 -36.21 33.57
CA PHE A 267 0.02 -37.44 34.31
C PHE A 267 1.26 -37.77 35.13
N GLY A 268 1.04 -38.13 36.39
CA GLY A 268 2.04 -38.62 37.33
C GLY A 268 1.73 -40.04 37.80
N PRO A 269 2.48 -40.55 38.79
CA PRO A 269 2.27 -41.89 39.35
C PRO A 269 0.84 -42.12 39.86
N GLU A 270 0.25 -41.09 40.46
CA GLU A 270 -1.12 -41.09 41.02
C GLU A 270 -2.21 -40.75 39.98
N GLY A 271 -1.89 -40.76 38.68
CA GLY A 271 -2.82 -40.40 37.61
C GLY A 271 -2.72 -38.92 37.19
N HIS A 272 -3.85 -38.33 36.81
CA HIS A 272 -3.93 -36.95 36.32
C HIS A 272 -3.50 -35.96 37.41
N THR A 273 -2.58 -35.03 37.11
CA THR A 273 -1.99 -34.13 38.12
C THR A 273 -2.76 -32.82 38.33
N GLY A 274 -3.89 -32.65 37.62
CA GLY A 274 -4.73 -31.45 37.71
C GLY A 274 -4.22 -30.25 36.93
N MET A 275 -3.29 -30.48 36.00
CA MET A 275 -2.75 -29.48 35.10
C MET A 275 -2.92 -29.94 33.65
N SER A 276 -3.37 -29.02 32.81
CA SER A 276 -3.56 -29.21 31.39
C SER A 276 -2.96 -28.02 30.64
N VAL A 277 -2.64 -28.20 29.37
CA VAL A 277 -2.11 -27.16 28.50
C VAL A 277 -2.86 -27.13 27.18
N LEU A 278 -3.28 -25.94 26.78
CA LEU A 278 -3.80 -25.62 25.47
C LEU A 278 -2.65 -25.11 24.60
N ILE A 279 -2.53 -25.66 23.40
CA ILE A 279 -1.48 -25.34 22.44
C ILE A 279 -2.15 -24.67 21.24
N PHE A 280 -1.73 -23.45 20.96
CA PHE A 280 -2.28 -22.62 19.88
C PHE A 280 -1.44 -22.74 18.61
N ASP A 281 -1.98 -22.17 17.53
CA ASP A 281 -1.28 -22.08 16.26
C ASP A 281 0.07 -21.34 16.39
N THR A 282 1.06 -21.76 15.61
CA THR A 282 2.40 -21.14 15.53
C THR A 282 2.37 -19.88 14.68
N SER A 283 1.43 -18.99 14.96
CA SER A 283 1.26 -17.71 14.27
C SER A 283 1.06 -16.59 15.28
N THR A 284 1.25 -15.34 14.84
CA THR A 284 0.92 -14.16 15.64
C THR A 284 -0.54 -14.19 16.12
N VAL A 285 -1.46 -14.67 15.27
CA VAL A 285 -2.88 -14.83 15.62
C VAL A 285 -3.06 -15.87 16.72
N GLY A 286 -2.37 -17.01 16.64
CA GLY A 286 -2.38 -18.03 17.68
C GLY A 286 -1.89 -17.48 19.04
N TYR A 287 -0.86 -16.63 19.02
CA TYR A 287 -0.40 -15.95 20.24
C TYR A 287 -1.45 -15.00 20.80
N LEU A 288 -2.09 -14.18 19.96
CA LEU A 288 -3.14 -13.26 20.40
C LEU A 288 -4.35 -14.00 20.98
N ASN A 289 -4.72 -15.15 20.42
CA ASN A 289 -5.78 -16.01 20.95
C ASN A 289 -5.41 -16.59 22.33
N ALA A 290 -4.16 -17.05 22.50
CA ALA A 290 -3.64 -17.52 23.78
C ALA A 290 -3.63 -16.40 24.84
N GLU A 291 -3.11 -15.23 24.48
CA GLU A 291 -3.06 -14.06 25.37
C GLU A 291 -4.47 -13.59 25.75
N ARG A 292 -5.41 -13.60 24.80
CA ARG A 292 -6.82 -13.29 25.06
C ARG A 292 -7.43 -14.23 26.09
N LEU A 293 -7.17 -15.53 26.00
CA LEU A 293 -7.63 -16.51 26.98
C LEU A 293 -7.02 -16.27 28.37
N SER A 294 -5.70 -16.09 28.45
CA SER A 294 -4.99 -15.78 29.70
C SER A 294 -5.50 -14.50 30.36
N ASN A 295 -5.72 -13.46 29.56
CA ASN A 295 -6.27 -12.18 30.04
C ASN A 295 -7.71 -12.34 30.52
N HIS A 296 -8.49 -13.24 29.91
CA HIS A 296 -9.85 -13.50 30.37
C HIS A 296 -9.86 -14.12 31.77
N PHE A 297 -9.01 -15.12 32.02
CA PHE A 297 -8.82 -15.66 33.38
C PHE A 297 -8.37 -14.58 34.37
N SER A 298 -7.40 -13.75 33.97
CA SER A 298 -6.89 -12.67 34.82
C SER A 298 -7.95 -11.65 35.20
N ARG A 299 -8.81 -11.26 34.25
CA ARG A 299 -9.94 -10.35 34.51
C ARG A 299 -10.98 -10.93 35.46
N GLN A 300 -11.11 -12.25 35.52
CA GLN A 300 -11.99 -12.94 36.46
C GLN A 300 -11.32 -13.22 37.81
N GLY A 301 -10.04 -12.86 38.00
CA GLY A 301 -9.28 -13.21 39.20
C GLY A 301 -8.95 -14.70 39.29
N LEU A 302 -8.80 -15.37 38.14
CA LEU A 302 -8.54 -16.80 37.99
C LEU A 302 -7.18 -17.07 37.33
N ASP A 303 -6.22 -16.17 37.57
CA ASP A 303 -4.86 -16.25 37.03
C ASP A 303 -3.95 -17.16 37.86
N LYS A 304 -2.67 -17.19 37.46
CA LYS A 304 -1.60 -17.89 38.17
C LYS A 304 -1.48 -17.46 39.64
N ASN A 305 -1.64 -16.16 39.91
CA ASN A 305 -1.49 -15.62 41.26
C ASN A 305 -2.63 -16.12 42.16
N ALA A 306 -3.87 -16.10 41.67
CA ALA A 306 -5.02 -16.63 42.39
C ALA A 306 -4.84 -18.12 42.73
N TRP A 307 -4.36 -18.92 41.77
CA TRP A 307 -4.07 -20.33 41.99
C TRP A 307 -2.99 -20.57 43.06
N ASN A 308 -1.92 -19.78 43.06
CA ASN A 308 -0.78 -19.99 43.96
C ASN A 308 -1.04 -19.56 45.41
N HIS A 309 -1.96 -18.62 45.65
CA HIS A 309 -2.17 -18.05 46.99
C HIS A 309 -3.36 -18.66 47.73
N ASN A 310 -4.53 -18.78 47.09
CA ASN A 310 -5.72 -19.35 47.72
C ASN A 310 -6.70 -19.87 46.67
N PRO A 311 -6.48 -21.07 46.12
CA PRO A 311 -7.31 -21.60 45.06
C PRO A 311 -8.68 -22.05 45.58
N ASN A 312 -9.75 -21.38 45.13
CA ASN A 312 -11.10 -21.89 45.26
C ASN A 312 -11.28 -23.04 44.25
N LEU A 313 -11.48 -24.26 44.74
CA LEU A 313 -11.63 -25.44 43.87
C LEU A 313 -12.98 -25.48 43.16
N PHE A 314 -14.00 -24.89 43.78
CA PHE A 314 -15.37 -24.85 43.27
C PHE A 314 -15.88 -23.41 43.34
N SER A 315 -16.60 -23.02 42.29
CA SER A 315 -17.34 -21.79 42.20
C SER A 315 -18.57 -21.85 43.14
N PRO A 316 -19.20 -20.72 43.50
CA PRO A 316 -20.39 -20.70 44.37
C PRO A 316 -21.60 -21.48 43.83
N ASP A 317 -21.63 -21.74 42.51
CA ASP A 317 -22.65 -22.56 41.84
C ASP A 317 -22.38 -24.08 41.93
N GLY A 318 -21.33 -24.48 42.66
CA GLY A 318 -20.91 -25.87 42.84
C GLY A 318 -20.12 -26.46 41.67
N LYS A 319 -19.85 -25.69 40.60
CA LYS A 319 -19.02 -26.15 39.49
C LYS A 319 -17.55 -26.02 39.82
N ARG A 320 -16.72 -26.86 39.18
CA ARG A 320 -15.27 -26.80 39.34
C ARG A 320 -14.74 -25.51 38.71
N GLN A 321 -13.91 -24.79 39.47
CA GLN A 321 -13.35 -23.52 39.04
C GLN A 321 -12.00 -23.75 38.34
N LEU A 322 -11.93 -23.48 37.03
CA LEU A 322 -10.67 -23.52 36.30
C LEU A 322 -9.90 -22.21 36.48
N TYR A 323 -8.57 -22.33 36.45
CA TYR A 323 -7.63 -21.20 36.45
C TYR A 323 -6.75 -21.33 35.21
N GLY A 324 -6.29 -20.21 34.65
CA GLY A 324 -5.41 -20.29 33.50
C GLY A 324 -4.55 -19.07 33.26
N PHE A 325 -3.41 -19.29 32.60
CA PHE A 325 -2.40 -18.28 32.38
C PHE A 325 -1.44 -18.68 31.24
N MET A 326 -0.77 -17.70 30.63
CA MET A 326 0.28 -17.93 29.64
C MET A 326 1.40 -18.80 30.23
N ALA A 327 1.77 -19.85 29.51
CA ALA A 327 2.80 -20.78 29.95
C ALA A 327 4.18 -20.09 30.00
N THR A 328 4.90 -20.31 31.11
CA THR A 328 6.33 -19.99 31.20
C THR A 328 7.17 -21.27 31.13
N LYS A 329 8.49 -21.14 30.94
CA LYS A 329 9.43 -22.27 30.98
C LYS A 329 9.23 -23.14 32.23
N GLN A 330 9.12 -22.50 33.38
CA GLN A 330 8.97 -23.20 34.67
C GLN A 330 7.68 -24.04 34.73
N ASP A 331 6.58 -23.51 34.20
CA ASP A 331 5.30 -24.20 34.19
C ASP A 331 5.33 -25.44 33.29
N LEU A 332 5.99 -25.33 32.14
CA LEU A 332 6.16 -26.46 31.23
C LEU A 332 7.15 -27.51 31.75
N ASP A 333 8.14 -27.11 32.55
CA ASP A 333 9.03 -28.05 33.23
C ASP A 333 8.27 -28.86 34.29
N ILE A 334 7.35 -28.23 35.05
CA ILE A 334 6.45 -28.92 35.99
C ILE A 334 5.52 -29.88 35.24
N LEU A 335 4.89 -29.40 34.16
CA LEU A 335 4.00 -30.22 33.32
C LEU A 335 4.72 -31.46 32.77
N ASN A 336 6.00 -31.32 32.46
CA ASN A 336 6.84 -32.38 31.89
C ASN A 336 7.54 -33.27 32.92
N GLN A 337 7.44 -32.97 34.23
CA GLN A 337 8.21 -33.65 35.29
C GLN A 337 8.09 -35.18 35.24
N HIS A 338 6.90 -35.68 34.92
CA HIS A 338 6.58 -37.12 34.86
C HIS A 338 6.41 -37.67 33.44
N SER A 339 6.75 -36.89 32.40
CA SER A 339 6.61 -37.28 31.00
C SER A 339 7.94 -37.80 30.42
N PRO A 340 8.13 -39.12 30.23
CA PRO A 340 9.39 -39.67 29.76
C PRO A 340 9.59 -39.48 28.24
N GLY A 341 10.83 -39.14 27.85
CA GLY A 341 11.31 -39.21 26.47
C GLY A 341 10.43 -38.50 25.45
N LYS A 342 9.83 -39.27 24.53
CA LYS A 342 8.99 -38.75 23.43
C LYS A 342 7.66 -38.14 23.88
N LEU A 343 7.21 -38.42 25.10
CA LEU A 343 5.97 -37.85 25.64
C LEU A 343 6.17 -36.43 26.17
N LYS A 344 7.41 -36.01 26.43
CA LYS A 344 7.75 -34.66 26.88
C LYS A 344 7.25 -33.63 25.84
N LEU A 345 6.48 -32.66 26.30
CA LEU A 345 6.03 -31.54 25.48
C LEU A 345 7.25 -30.69 25.10
N LYS A 346 7.49 -30.59 23.80
CA LYS A 346 8.55 -29.77 23.23
C LYS A 346 8.08 -28.33 23.11
N PHE A 347 8.95 -27.41 23.49
CA PHE A 347 8.75 -25.99 23.36
C PHE A 347 10.11 -25.31 23.18
N GLU A 348 10.08 -24.12 22.62
CA GLU A 348 11.22 -23.23 22.41
C GLU A 348 10.98 -21.95 23.20
N LEU A 349 12.06 -21.32 23.67
CA LEU A 349 11.99 -19.95 24.15
C LEU A 349 12.32 -19.03 22.98
N ALA A 350 11.45 -18.07 22.76
CA ALA A 350 11.57 -17.14 21.64
C ALA A 350 11.36 -15.71 22.12
N SER A 351 11.93 -14.78 21.36
CA SER A 351 11.72 -13.34 21.52
C SER A 351 10.27 -12.98 21.21
N TYR A 352 9.60 -12.26 22.13
CA TYR A 352 8.27 -11.71 21.88
C TYR A 352 8.30 -10.69 20.74
N GLN A 353 9.31 -9.83 20.75
CA GLN A 353 9.52 -8.83 19.70
C GLN A 353 9.63 -9.49 18.31
N GLU A 354 10.46 -10.52 18.15
CA GLU A 354 10.66 -11.22 16.88
C GLU A 354 9.40 -12.00 16.45
N LYS A 355 8.84 -12.83 17.34
CA LYS A 355 7.77 -13.77 16.96
C LYS A 355 6.40 -13.11 16.83
N VAL A 356 6.14 -12.03 17.56
CA VAL A 356 4.81 -11.43 17.61
C VAL A 356 4.83 -10.04 16.98
N VAL A 357 5.68 -9.16 17.47
CA VAL A 357 5.64 -7.74 17.09
C VAL A 357 6.13 -7.55 15.65
N ASP A 358 7.25 -8.14 15.29
CA ASP A 358 7.82 -7.97 13.95
C ASP A 358 6.98 -8.69 12.90
N GLN A 359 6.42 -9.87 13.22
CA GLN A 359 5.44 -10.52 12.35
C GLN A 359 4.20 -9.64 12.13
N LEU A 360 3.68 -8.98 13.18
CA LEU A 360 2.52 -8.09 13.06
C LEU A 360 2.84 -6.86 12.18
N LYS A 361 4.05 -6.29 12.29
CA LYS A 361 4.51 -5.21 11.41
C LYS A 361 4.55 -5.68 9.96
N ASN A 362 5.18 -6.82 9.69
CA ASN A 362 5.25 -7.37 8.34
C ASN A 362 3.86 -7.61 7.76
N MET A 363 2.92 -8.18 8.52
CA MET A 363 1.54 -8.36 8.08
C MET A 363 0.84 -7.04 7.76
N SER A 364 1.14 -5.98 8.50
CA SER A 364 0.59 -4.64 8.25
C SER A 364 1.18 -4.01 6.98
N GLU A 365 2.45 -4.24 6.70
CA GLU A 365 3.15 -3.80 5.48
C GLU A 365 2.61 -4.57 4.26
N ASP A 366 2.54 -5.90 4.34
CA ASP A 366 1.95 -6.77 3.31
C ASP A 366 0.49 -6.36 3.00
N SER A 367 -0.26 -5.97 4.02
CA SER A 367 -1.63 -5.48 3.85
C SER A 367 -1.68 -4.17 3.04
N GLN A 368 -0.69 -3.29 3.21
CA GLN A 368 -0.57 -2.06 2.42
C GLN A 368 -0.17 -2.36 0.97
N GLU A 369 0.77 -3.29 0.75
CA GLU A 369 1.15 -3.73 -0.58
C GLU A 369 -0.03 -4.35 -1.33
N LEU A 370 -0.84 -5.17 -0.66
CA LEU A 370 -2.07 -5.75 -1.20
C LEU A 370 -3.04 -4.68 -1.74
N ILE A 371 -3.16 -3.54 -1.05
CA ILE A 371 -3.98 -2.42 -1.51
C ILE A 371 -3.40 -1.82 -2.80
N TRP A 372 -2.08 -1.70 -2.91
CA TRP A 372 -1.42 -1.23 -4.12
C TRP A 372 -1.65 -2.18 -5.31
N TYR A 373 -1.46 -3.49 -5.12
CA TYR A 373 -1.72 -4.49 -6.15
C TYR A 373 -3.18 -4.46 -6.62
N LYS A 374 -4.15 -4.37 -5.70
CA LYS A 374 -5.57 -4.24 -6.04
C LYS A 374 -5.84 -3.02 -6.92
N LYS A 375 -5.23 -1.87 -6.62
CA LYS A 375 -5.36 -0.66 -7.45
C LYS A 375 -4.75 -0.86 -8.84
N LYS A 376 -3.60 -1.51 -8.92
CA LYS A 376 -2.91 -1.79 -10.19
C LYS A 376 -3.72 -2.73 -11.09
N ILE A 377 -4.25 -3.82 -10.54
CA ILE A 377 -5.13 -4.76 -11.24
C ILE A 377 -6.39 -4.03 -11.73
N ALA A 378 -7.05 -3.24 -10.87
CA ALA A 378 -8.22 -2.47 -11.27
C ALA A 378 -7.92 -1.45 -12.39
N LYS A 379 -6.69 -0.90 -12.46
CA LYS A 379 -6.28 -0.04 -13.59
C LYS A 379 -6.14 -0.85 -14.87
N GLN A 380 -5.49 -2.01 -14.80
CA GLN A 380 -5.30 -2.91 -15.94
C GLN A 380 -6.63 -3.43 -16.49
N GLU A 381 -7.56 -3.82 -15.62
CA GLU A 381 -8.91 -4.26 -16.02
C GLU A 381 -9.68 -3.16 -16.76
N ARG A 382 -9.58 -1.90 -16.32
CA ARG A 382 -10.20 -0.77 -17.02
C ARG A 382 -9.59 -0.54 -18.40
N SER A 383 -8.26 -0.61 -18.51
CA SER A 383 -7.60 -0.48 -19.82
C SER A 383 -7.94 -1.63 -20.76
N LEU A 384 -8.05 -2.86 -20.24
CA LEU A 384 -8.41 -4.03 -21.03
C LEU A 384 -9.84 -3.91 -21.57
N LYS A 385 -10.80 -3.50 -20.72
CA LYS A 385 -12.18 -3.23 -21.17
C LYS A 385 -12.24 -2.16 -22.26
N ALA A 386 -11.49 -1.07 -22.13
CA ALA A 386 -11.43 -0.03 -23.15
C ALA A 386 -10.86 -0.55 -24.49
N VAL A 387 -9.85 -1.42 -24.43
CA VAL A 387 -9.28 -2.08 -25.62
C VAL A 387 -10.29 -3.05 -26.24
N GLU A 388 -11.01 -3.83 -25.44
CA GLU A 388 -12.07 -4.73 -25.93
C GLU A 388 -13.19 -3.95 -26.63
N GLU A 389 -13.65 -2.84 -26.06
CA GLU A 389 -14.65 -1.95 -26.65
C GLU A 389 -14.17 -1.34 -27.97
N ALA A 390 -12.92 -0.86 -28.01
CA ALA A 390 -12.31 -0.33 -29.23
C ALA A 390 -12.16 -1.40 -30.32
N PHE A 391 -11.72 -2.61 -29.93
CA PHE A 391 -11.60 -3.75 -30.83
C PHE A 391 -12.95 -4.10 -31.45
N TRP A 392 -13.99 -4.21 -30.62
CA TRP A 392 -15.36 -4.45 -31.08
C TRP A 392 -15.81 -3.38 -32.10
N LEU A 393 -15.53 -2.10 -31.83
CA LEU A 393 -15.93 -0.99 -32.70
C LEU A 393 -15.22 -1.07 -34.05
N VAL A 394 -13.92 -1.35 -34.05
CA VAL A 394 -13.13 -1.52 -35.27
C VAL A 394 -13.60 -2.74 -36.06
N SER A 395 -13.87 -3.87 -35.41
CA SER A 395 -14.42 -5.06 -36.09
C SER A 395 -15.78 -4.80 -36.71
N GLN A 396 -16.63 -3.97 -36.09
CA GLN A 396 -17.88 -3.55 -36.71
C GLN A 396 -17.67 -2.67 -37.95
N LYS A 397 -16.77 -1.68 -37.88
CA LYS A 397 -16.45 -0.83 -39.03
C LYS A 397 -15.85 -1.62 -40.18
N LEU A 398 -14.98 -2.59 -39.88
CA LEU A 398 -14.37 -3.46 -40.88
C LEU A 398 -15.43 -4.24 -41.68
N ARG A 399 -16.39 -4.87 -40.98
CA ARG A 399 -17.50 -5.58 -41.66
C ARG A 399 -18.32 -4.68 -42.58
N LYS A 400 -18.63 -3.46 -42.16
CA LYS A 400 -19.34 -2.49 -43.02
C LYS A 400 -18.52 -2.12 -44.25
N LEU A 401 -17.22 -1.85 -44.07
CA LEU A 401 -16.32 -1.54 -45.18
C LEU A 401 -16.18 -2.69 -46.17
N GLU A 402 -16.16 -3.95 -45.69
CA GLU A 402 -16.13 -5.12 -46.57
C GLU A 402 -17.39 -5.24 -47.43
N GLU A 403 -18.57 -5.02 -46.83
CA GLU A 403 -19.85 -5.00 -47.55
C GLU A 403 -19.89 -3.86 -48.58
N GLU A 404 -19.49 -2.65 -48.20
CA GLU A 404 -19.40 -1.51 -49.10
C GLU A 404 -18.42 -1.76 -50.25
N ASN A 405 -17.23 -2.32 -49.97
CA ASN A 405 -16.24 -2.64 -50.99
C ASN A 405 -16.78 -3.69 -51.97
N LYS A 406 -17.52 -4.70 -51.48
CA LYS A 406 -18.18 -5.69 -52.35
C LYS A 406 -19.19 -5.02 -53.29
N ILE A 407 -20.01 -4.09 -52.80
CA ILE A 407 -20.97 -3.34 -53.62
C ILE A 407 -20.23 -2.51 -54.68
N VAL A 408 -19.17 -1.80 -54.29
CA VAL A 408 -18.37 -0.97 -55.22
C VAL A 408 -17.76 -1.84 -56.32
N ARG A 409 -17.22 -3.02 -55.97
CA ARG A 409 -16.69 -3.98 -56.96
C ARG A 409 -17.78 -4.45 -57.92
N GLN A 410 -18.95 -4.84 -57.42
CA GLN A 410 -20.08 -5.28 -58.25
C GLN A 410 -20.52 -4.18 -59.21
N ARG A 411 -20.73 -2.96 -58.72
CA ARG A 411 -21.10 -1.81 -59.57
C ARG A 411 -20.04 -1.53 -60.63
N SER A 412 -18.76 -1.59 -60.26
CA SER A 412 -17.66 -1.38 -61.22
C SER A 412 -17.65 -2.43 -62.33
N GLN A 413 -17.99 -3.69 -62.00
CA GLN A 413 -18.14 -4.76 -62.99
C GLN A 413 -19.36 -4.51 -63.90
N GLU A 414 -20.50 -4.13 -63.34
CA GLU A 414 -21.72 -3.81 -64.09
C GLU A 414 -21.49 -2.66 -65.07
N TYR A 415 -20.85 -1.57 -64.64
CA TYR A 415 -20.49 -0.46 -65.52
C TYR A 415 -19.53 -0.88 -66.63
N HIS A 416 -18.56 -1.74 -66.33
CA HIS A 416 -17.64 -2.25 -67.35
C HIS A 416 -18.35 -3.10 -68.40
N GLU A 417 -19.28 -3.98 -67.99
CA GLU A 417 -20.04 -4.80 -68.94
C GLU A 417 -20.99 -3.93 -69.79
N GLN A 418 -21.70 -2.97 -69.19
CA GLN A 418 -22.55 -2.03 -69.93
C GLN A 418 -21.74 -1.24 -70.97
N SER A 419 -20.57 -0.74 -70.59
CA SER A 419 -19.68 -0.03 -71.51
C SER A 419 -19.23 -0.92 -72.66
N LYS A 420 -18.92 -2.19 -72.39
CA LYS A 420 -18.55 -3.17 -73.41
C LYS A 420 -19.71 -3.50 -74.36
N GLU A 421 -20.93 -3.69 -73.83
CA GLU A 421 -22.13 -3.91 -74.64
C GLU A 421 -22.46 -2.71 -75.55
N GLU A 422 -22.25 -1.49 -75.04
CA GLU A 422 -22.39 -0.26 -75.83
C GLU A 422 -21.35 -0.23 -76.96
N MET A 423 -20.08 -0.51 -76.65
CA MET A 423 -19.00 -0.60 -77.65
C MET A 423 -19.31 -1.65 -78.73
N ASP A 424 -19.79 -2.84 -78.34
CA ASP A 424 -20.16 -3.91 -79.28
C ASP A 424 -21.36 -3.50 -80.16
N SER A 425 -22.32 -2.76 -79.61
CA SER A 425 -23.48 -2.26 -80.34
C SER A 425 -23.09 -1.19 -81.37
N GLN A 426 -22.22 -0.26 -80.99
CA GLN A 426 -21.65 0.72 -81.91
C GLN A 426 -20.85 0.04 -83.03
N GLU A 427 -20.00 -0.95 -82.69
CA GLU A 427 -19.22 -1.69 -83.68
C GLU A 427 -20.12 -2.41 -84.70
N LYS A 428 -21.20 -3.06 -84.24
CA LYS A 428 -22.20 -3.69 -85.13
C LYS A 428 -22.87 -2.67 -86.05
N PHE A 429 -23.30 -1.52 -85.50
CA PHE A 429 -23.91 -0.46 -86.28
C PHE A 429 -22.98 0.04 -87.40
N PHE A 430 -21.71 0.30 -87.09
CA PHE A 430 -20.73 0.73 -88.10
C PHE A 430 -20.43 -0.38 -89.12
N LYS A 431 -20.32 -1.64 -88.70
CA LYS A 431 -20.15 -2.78 -89.61
C LYS A 431 -21.32 -2.89 -90.58
N ASP A 432 -22.55 -2.72 -90.12
CA ASP A 432 -23.73 -2.80 -90.98
C ASP A 432 -23.85 -1.61 -91.93
N GLN A 433 -23.51 -0.38 -91.50
CA GLN A 433 -23.39 0.75 -92.42
C GLN A 433 -22.33 0.51 -93.50
N LEU A 434 -21.17 -0.03 -93.12
CA LEU A 434 -20.12 -0.38 -94.08
C LEU A 434 -20.57 -1.45 -95.08
N LYS A 435 -21.36 -2.44 -94.65
CA LYS A 435 -21.95 -3.43 -95.56
C LYS A 435 -22.91 -2.79 -96.55
N VAL A 436 -23.82 -1.92 -96.10
CA VAL A 436 -24.74 -1.20 -96.99
C VAL A 436 -23.97 -0.39 -98.05
N ILE A 437 -22.89 0.28 -97.65
CA ILE A 437 -22.01 1.00 -98.58
C ILE A 437 -21.31 0.05 -99.55
N GLN A 438 -20.83 -1.11 -99.09
CA GLN A 438 -20.23 -2.14 -99.94
C GLN A 438 -21.24 -2.72 -100.94
N ASP A 439 -22.46 -3.05 -100.50
CA ASP A 439 -23.53 -3.58 -101.35
C ASP A 439 -23.99 -2.54 -102.38
N ALA A 440 -24.08 -1.26 -101.99
CA ALA A 440 -24.38 -0.16 -102.90
C ALA A 440 -23.25 0.03 -103.94
N ARG A 441 -22.00 -0.06 -103.51
CA ARG A 441 -20.82 0.00 -104.40
C ARG A 441 -20.79 -1.18 -105.37
N ASP A 442 -21.06 -2.40 -104.91
CA ASP A 442 -21.07 -3.60 -105.75
C ASP A 442 -22.25 -3.60 -106.73
N SER A 443 -23.40 -3.04 -106.32
CA SER A 443 -24.56 -2.82 -107.19
C SER A 443 -24.27 -1.74 -108.23
N HIS A 444 -23.62 -0.63 -107.85
CA HIS A 444 -23.17 0.40 -108.77
C HIS A 444 -22.09 -0.11 -109.72
N LYS A 445 -21.19 -0.98 -109.25
CA LYS A 445 -20.20 -1.66 -110.10
C LYS A 445 -20.89 -2.58 -111.12
N LYS A 446 -21.87 -3.38 -110.70
CA LYS A 446 -22.71 -4.21 -111.60
C LYS A 446 -23.55 -3.37 -112.58
N GLN A 447 -24.00 -2.18 -112.18
CA GLN A 447 -24.65 -1.21 -113.08
C GLN A 447 -23.65 -0.60 -114.07
N SER A 448 -22.45 -0.25 -113.60
CA SER A 448 -21.38 0.30 -114.44
C SER A 448 -20.83 -0.74 -115.42
N GLU A 449 -20.77 -2.02 -115.04
CA GLU A 449 -20.39 -3.14 -115.92
C GLU A 449 -21.49 -3.43 -116.97
N LYS A 450 -22.76 -3.16 -116.65
CA LYS A 450 -23.87 -3.20 -117.63
C LYS A 450 -23.89 -1.98 -118.56
N SER A 451 -23.43 -0.81 -118.12
CA SER A 451 -23.30 0.38 -118.97
C SER A 451 -21.96 0.46 -119.72
N CYS A 452 -20.93 -0.31 -119.32
CA CYS A 452 -19.61 -0.34 -119.96
C CYS A 452 -19.45 -1.47 -120.98
N ALA A 453 -20.54 -2.11 -121.42
CA ALA A 453 -20.60 -2.92 -122.64
C ALA A 453 -20.95 -2.09 -123.89
N VAL A 454 -21.18 -0.77 -123.75
CA VAL A 454 -21.37 0.15 -124.88
C VAL A 454 -20.59 1.44 -124.61
N ALA A 455 -19.67 1.76 -125.53
CA ALA A 455 -18.83 2.97 -125.62
C ALA A 455 -17.51 2.98 -124.85
N ASP A 456 -16.50 2.42 -125.53
CA ASP A 456 -15.07 2.67 -125.35
C ASP A 456 -14.64 4.04 -125.91
N ALA A 457 -13.49 4.51 -125.39
CA ALA A 457 -12.51 5.42 -125.98
C ALA A 457 -12.64 6.97 -125.87
N ARG A 458 -11.99 7.48 -124.80
CA ARG A 458 -10.85 8.45 -124.78
C ARG A 458 -11.03 9.86 -125.37
N GLN A 459 -10.71 10.90 -124.58
CA GLN A 459 -9.33 11.44 -124.46
C GLN A 459 -9.15 12.50 -123.37
N ARG A 460 -7.90 12.64 -122.92
CA ARG A 460 -7.37 13.41 -121.78
C ARG A 460 -6.95 14.84 -122.17
N LYS A 461 -7.07 15.84 -121.28
CA LYS A 461 -5.95 16.46 -120.50
C LYS A 461 -6.27 17.84 -119.86
N LYS A 462 -5.77 17.96 -118.62
CA LYS A 462 -5.27 19.12 -117.84
C LYS A 462 -6.27 20.11 -117.26
N VAL A 463 -6.35 20.17 -115.91
CA VAL A 463 -5.97 21.30 -115.03
C VAL A 463 -5.68 20.75 -113.61
N GLU A 464 -4.66 21.36 -112.98
CA GLU A 464 -4.14 21.41 -111.60
C GLU A 464 -4.74 20.68 -110.37
N GLU A 465 -3.78 20.23 -109.54
CA GLU A 465 -3.66 20.50 -108.09
C GLU A 465 -4.70 19.92 -107.11
N HIS A 466 -4.37 18.77 -106.50
CA HIS A 466 -4.04 18.68 -105.07
C HIS A 466 -3.79 17.21 -104.68
N THR A 467 -2.60 16.96 -104.16
CA THR A 467 -2.24 15.72 -103.47
C THR A 467 -3.13 15.56 -102.23
N LEU A 468 -4.18 14.74 -102.29
CA LEU A 468 -4.87 14.25 -101.10
C LEU A 468 -4.00 13.15 -100.46
N LYS A 469 -3.05 13.58 -99.63
CA LYS A 469 -2.52 12.75 -98.54
C LYS A 469 -3.71 12.27 -97.71
N PRO A 470 -3.80 10.98 -97.33
CA PRO A 470 -4.73 10.58 -96.28
C PRO A 470 -4.44 11.42 -95.04
N GLN A 471 -5.46 12.03 -94.43
CA GLN A 471 -5.36 12.62 -93.09
C GLN A 471 -5.11 11.49 -92.08
N THR A 472 -3.91 10.93 -92.05
CA THR A 472 -3.43 10.10 -90.95
C THR A 472 -2.56 10.91 -90.01
N LYS A 473 -1.86 11.93 -90.53
CA LYS A 473 -1.01 12.82 -89.70
C LYS A 473 -1.79 13.64 -88.67
N GLY A 474 -2.99 14.11 -89.00
CA GLY A 474 -3.82 14.89 -88.06
C GLY A 474 -4.31 14.06 -86.87
N MET A 475 -4.85 12.85 -87.13
CA MET A 475 -5.31 11.97 -86.06
C MET A 475 -4.16 11.34 -85.26
N GLU A 476 -3.01 11.10 -85.89
CA GLU A 476 -1.83 10.58 -85.20
C GLU A 476 -1.19 11.65 -84.31
N GLU A 477 -1.09 12.89 -84.78
CA GLU A 477 -0.68 14.04 -83.96
C GLU A 477 -1.67 14.31 -82.82
N GLU A 478 -2.98 14.16 -83.03
CA GLU A 478 -3.99 14.33 -81.98
C GLU A 478 -3.95 13.21 -80.95
N ARG A 479 -3.71 11.96 -81.38
CA ARG A 479 -3.48 10.81 -80.49
C ARG A 479 -2.21 10.98 -79.66
N GLU A 480 -1.14 11.49 -80.27
CA GLU A 480 0.12 11.76 -79.58
C GLU A 480 -0.02 12.94 -78.61
N ARG A 481 -0.79 13.99 -78.96
CA ARG A 481 -1.16 15.07 -78.05
C ARG A 481 -2.00 14.57 -76.87
N MET A 482 -2.98 13.71 -77.09
CA MET A 482 -3.76 13.13 -75.99
C MET A 482 -2.90 12.22 -75.10
N LYS A 483 -2.00 11.43 -75.70
CA LYS A 483 -1.10 10.56 -74.94
C LYS A 483 -0.13 11.37 -74.08
N THR A 484 0.46 12.43 -74.65
CA THR A 484 1.36 13.33 -73.91
C THR A 484 0.63 14.13 -72.83
N LEU A 485 -0.63 14.51 -73.06
CA LEU A 485 -1.45 15.20 -72.06
C LEU A 485 -1.83 14.26 -70.89
N HIS A 486 -2.16 13.00 -71.19
CA HIS A 486 -2.45 12.00 -70.16
C HIS A 486 -1.20 11.60 -69.35
N GLU A 487 -0.04 11.47 -70.01
CA GLU A 487 1.24 11.25 -69.33
C GLU A 487 1.60 12.46 -68.44
N LYS A 488 1.29 13.69 -68.88
CA LYS A 488 1.50 14.90 -68.09
C LYS A 488 0.57 14.97 -66.87
N GLU A 489 -0.70 14.62 -67.01
CA GLU A 489 -1.65 14.52 -65.88
C GLU A 489 -1.22 13.46 -64.87
N LEU A 490 -0.77 12.29 -65.33
CA LEU A 490 -0.25 11.23 -64.45
C LEU A 490 1.02 11.68 -63.71
N ALA A 491 1.93 12.38 -64.39
CA ALA A 491 3.13 12.92 -63.77
C ALA A 491 2.79 14.03 -62.75
N GLU A 492 1.82 14.89 -63.06
CA GLU A 492 1.39 15.96 -62.15
C GLU A 492 0.68 15.40 -60.91
N MET A 493 -0.14 14.36 -61.06
CA MET A 493 -0.75 13.61 -59.96
C MET A 493 0.31 12.93 -59.09
N LYS A 494 1.33 12.32 -59.70
CA LYS A 494 2.43 11.67 -58.98
C LYS A 494 3.28 12.69 -58.22
N ASN A 495 3.59 13.83 -58.84
CA ASN A 495 4.38 14.89 -58.20
C ASN A 495 3.61 15.54 -57.06
N LYS A 496 2.28 15.74 -57.19
CA LYS A 496 1.41 16.15 -56.08
C LYS A 496 1.44 15.15 -54.93
N HIS A 497 1.41 13.85 -55.22
CA HIS A 497 1.52 12.82 -54.20
C HIS A 497 2.89 12.87 -53.48
N GLU A 498 3.98 13.07 -54.21
CA GLU A 498 5.34 13.20 -53.65
C GLU A 498 5.55 14.51 -52.86
N THR A 499 4.92 15.62 -53.26
CA THR A 499 4.92 16.87 -52.49
C THR A 499 4.08 16.75 -51.23
N ASP A 500 2.90 16.14 -51.31
CA ASP A 500 2.04 15.91 -50.14
C ASP A 500 2.74 15.00 -49.12
N ASP A 501 3.49 13.99 -49.59
CA ASP A 501 4.26 13.09 -48.71
C ASP A 501 5.47 13.80 -48.05
N SER A 502 6.11 14.74 -48.75
CA SER A 502 7.27 15.50 -48.21
C SER A 502 6.88 16.68 -47.30
N GLU A 503 5.72 17.30 -47.52
CA GLU A 503 5.13 18.29 -46.61
C GLU A 503 4.65 17.64 -45.29
N VAL A 504 4.22 16.37 -45.34
CA VAL A 504 3.86 15.58 -44.16
C VAL A 504 5.11 15.17 -43.34
N GLU A 505 6.25 14.91 -43.98
CA GLU A 505 7.52 14.60 -43.32
C GLU A 505 8.18 15.85 -42.67
N THR A 506 8.15 17.00 -43.34
CA THR A 506 8.73 18.25 -42.81
C THR A 506 7.90 18.88 -41.68
N SER A 507 6.62 18.54 -41.57
CA SER A 507 5.75 18.95 -40.46
C SER A 507 5.90 18.08 -39.18
N LYS A 508 6.82 17.10 -39.18
CA LYS A 508 7.10 16.17 -38.06
C LYS A 508 8.52 16.30 -37.47
N SER A 509 9.31 17.31 -37.85
CA SER A 509 10.57 17.68 -37.17
C SER A 509 10.46 18.92 -36.30
#